data_AF-A0A3P7KDG2-F1
#
_entry.id   AF-A0A3P7KDG2-F1
#
_cell.length_a   1.000
_cell.length_b   1.000
_cell.length_c   1.000
_cell.angle_alpha   90.00
_cell.angle_beta   90.00
_cell.angle_gamma   90.00
#
_symmetry.space_group_name_H-M   'P 1'
#
loop_
_entity.id
_entity.type
_entity.pdbx_description
1 polymer ?
#
loop_
_entity_poly.entity_id
_entity_poly.type
_entity_poly.pdbx_seq_one_letter_code
_entity_poly.pdbx_strand_id
1 'polypeptide(L)'
;MVLGGEPRIPVNLLLSRVLLTQGVSEIQTMMDDLNIHKSIATAEQTERLRKMDSEVSHDLATLNLVTRTDAERICGIVRIESDPAPEGEPDV
;
A
#
# COMPACT_ATOMS: atom_id res chain seq x y z
N MET A 1 -3.04 4.59 11.58
CA MET A 1 -3.82 5.61 12.33
C MET A 1 -5.29 5.50 11.97
N VAL A 2 -6.21 6.22 12.63
CA VAL A 2 -7.66 6.19 12.29
C VAL A 2 -8.12 7.59 11.87
N LEU A 3 -8.81 7.68 10.73
CA LEU A 3 -9.41 8.91 10.20
C LEU A 3 -10.89 8.68 9.92
N GLY A 4 -11.78 9.49 10.51
CA GLY A 4 -13.23 9.35 10.31
C GLY A 4 -13.79 7.98 10.73
N GLY A 5 -13.15 7.30 11.69
CA GLY A 5 -13.49 5.94 12.10
C GLY A 5 -12.83 4.83 11.28
N GLU A 6 -12.12 5.18 10.21
CA GLU A 6 -11.49 4.21 9.31
C GLU A 6 -9.96 4.12 9.50
N PRO A 7 -9.40 2.90 9.63
CA PRO A 7 -7.95 2.73 9.68
C PRO A 7 -7.27 3.13 8.37
N ARG A 8 -6.20 3.91 8.50
CA ARG A 8 -5.39 4.44 7.41
C ARG A 8 -3.95 3.95 7.49
N ILE A 9 -3.43 3.54 6.34
CA ILE A 9 -2.12 2.93 6.13
C ILE A 9 -1.25 3.85 5.27
N PRO A 10 -0.01 4.16 5.67
CA PRO A 10 0.91 4.94 4.84
C PRO A 10 1.35 4.16 3.60
N VAL A 11 1.20 4.77 2.42
CA VAL A 11 1.53 4.14 1.13
C VAL A 11 3.02 3.79 1.06
N ASN A 12 3.89 4.65 1.56
CA ASN A 12 5.34 4.38 1.58
C ASN A 12 5.68 3.13 2.38
N LEU A 13 5.06 2.92 3.55
CA LEU A 13 5.28 1.73 4.37
C LEU A 13 4.67 0.48 3.75
N LEU A 14 3.54 0.62 3.05
CA LEU A 14 2.95 -0.49 2.31
C LEU A 14 3.92 -0.98 1.21
N LEU A 15 4.48 -0.04 0.44
CA LEU A 15 5.48 -0.33 -0.59
C LEU A 15 6.77 -0.90 0.00
N SER A 16 7.32 -0.27 1.03
CA SER A 16 8.64 -0.63 1.57
C SER A 16 8.65 -1.86 2.47
N ARG A 17 7.49 -2.38 2.91
CA ARG A 17 7.43 -3.54 3.82
C ARG A 17 6.59 -4.70 3.33
N VAL A 18 5.55 -4.43 2.55
CA VAL A 18 4.60 -5.48 2.13
C VAL A 18 4.79 -5.81 0.66
N LEU A 19 5.03 -4.79 -0.17
CA LEU A 19 5.12 -4.91 -1.63
C LEU A 19 6.57 -4.76 -2.14
N LEU A 20 7.54 -5.10 -1.30
CA LEU A 20 8.98 -4.93 -1.51
C LEU A 20 9.50 -5.47 -2.85
N THR A 21 8.92 -6.56 -3.32
CA THR A 21 9.36 -7.26 -4.53
C THR A 21 8.82 -6.62 -5.81
N GLN A 22 7.81 -5.74 -5.70
CA GLN A 22 7.09 -5.22 -6.86
C GLN A 22 7.61 -3.84 -7.26
N GLY A 23 7.54 -3.52 -8.55
CA GLY A 23 7.93 -2.21 -9.03
C GLY A 23 7.03 -1.12 -8.43
N VAL A 24 7.62 -0.08 -7.82
CA VAL A 24 6.84 1.05 -7.27
C VAL A 24 5.91 1.66 -8.34
N SER A 25 6.38 1.76 -9.59
CA SER A 25 5.56 2.26 -10.71
C SER A 25 4.35 1.37 -10.98
N GLU A 26 4.51 0.05 -10.92
CA GLU A 26 3.43 -0.92 -11.19
C GLU A 26 2.34 -0.82 -10.12
N ILE A 27 2.74 -0.73 -8.84
CA ILE A 27 1.79 -0.55 -7.75
C ILE A 27 1.08 0.81 -7.84
N GLN A 28 1.76 1.87 -8.29
CA GLN A 28 1.10 3.17 -8.53
C GLN A 28 0.06 3.08 -9.64
N THR A 29 0.40 2.46 -10.78
CA THR A 29 -0.54 2.21 -11.86
C THR A 29 -1.73 1.36 -11.39
N MET A 30 -1.47 0.28 -10.65
CA MET A 30 -2.52 -0.56 -10.07
C MET A 30 -3.45 0.23 -9.14
N MET A 31 -2.90 1.09 -8.28
CA MET A 31 -3.71 1.97 -7.42
C MET A 31 -4.61 2.90 -8.23
N ASP A 32 -4.10 3.43 -9.35
CA ASP A 32 -4.86 4.32 -10.21
C ASP A 32 -5.95 3.55 -10.99
N ASP A 33 -5.65 2.35 -11.50
CA ASP A 33 -6.61 1.46 -12.20
C ASP A 33 -7.74 0.98 -11.28
N LEU A 34 -7.42 0.69 -10.02
CA LEU A 34 -8.39 0.32 -8.98
C LEU A 34 -9.15 1.53 -8.41
N ASN A 35 -8.84 2.74 -8.90
CA ASN A 35 -9.43 4.00 -8.46
C ASN A 35 -9.30 4.21 -6.93
N ILE A 36 -8.12 3.88 -6.39
CA ILE A 36 -7.82 3.94 -4.96
C ILE A 36 -7.63 5.39 -4.52
N HIS A 37 -8.44 5.82 -3.55
CA HIS A 37 -8.38 7.18 -3.06
C HIS A 37 -7.25 7.37 -2.03
N LYS A 38 -6.25 8.17 -2.39
CA LYS A 38 -5.13 8.57 -1.53
C LYS A 38 -5.48 9.88 -0.82
N SER A 39 -5.41 9.88 0.50
CA SER A 39 -5.53 11.10 1.32
C SER A 39 -4.16 11.57 1.77
N ILE A 40 -3.92 12.89 1.77
CA ILE A 40 -2.67 13.48 2.25
C ILE A 40 -2.71 13.54 3.78
N ALA A 41 -1.67 13.03 4.45
CA ALA A 41 -1.52 13.14 5.89
C ALA A 41 -1.29 14.60 6.31
N THR A 42 -1.92 15.02 7.40
CA THR A 42 -1.64 16.33 8.01
C THR A 42 -0.22 16.36 8.60
N ALA A 43 0.28 17.56 8.89
CA ALA A 43 1.59 17.73 9.55
C ALA A 43 1.67 16.96 10.88
N GLU A 44 0.60 17.02 11.68
CA GLU A 44 0.52 16.29 12.95
C GLU A 44 0.57 14.77 12.76
N GLN A 45 -0.13 14.26 11.75
CA GLN A 45 -0.14 12.83 11.43
C GLN A 45 1.21 12.35 10.93
N THR A 46 1.85 13.13 10.07
CA THR A 46 3.19 12.86 9.55
C THR A 46 4.20 12.79 10.70
N GLU A 47 4.15 13.75 11.63
CA GLU A 47 5.03 13.77 12.80
C GLU A 47 4.79 12.58 13.73
N ARG A 48 3.53 12.22 13.98
CA ARG A 48 3.19 11.02 14.77
C ARG A 48 3.74 9.74 14.13
N LEU A 49 3.62 9.61 12.81
CA LEU A 49 4.15 8.45 12.10
C LEU A 49 5.67 8.37 12.14
N ARG A 50 6.39 9.49 11.97
CA ARG A 50 7.85 9.52 12.11
C ARG A 50 8.31 9.10 13.50
N LYS A 51 7.57 9.46 14.55
CA LYS A 51 7.86 9.04 15.92
C LYS A 51 7.66 7.54 16.13
N MET A 52 6.70 6.95 15.44
CA MET A 52 6.44 5.51 15.51
C MET A 52 7.43 4.71 14.65
N ASP A 53 7.92 5.30 13.58
CA ASP A 53 8.61 4.57 12.53
C ASP A 53 9.64 5.47 11.81
N SER A 54 10.92 5.20 12.07
CA SER A 54 12.03 5.96 11.51
C SER A 54 12.19 5.81 10.00
N GLU A 55 11.57 4.78 9.40
CA GLU A 55 11.62 4.56 7.94
C GLU A 55 10.61 5.43 7.17
N VAL A 56 9.73 6.15 7.87
CA VAL A 56 8.86 7.15 7.26
C VAL A 56 9.73 8.34 6.82
N SER A 57 10.22 8.26 5.58
CA SER A 57 11.19 9.20 5.01
C SER A 57 10.80 10.67 5.21
N HIS A 58 11.80 11.48 5.55
CA HIS A 58 11.68 12.93 5.73
C HIS A 58 11.42 13.67 4.41
N ASP A 59 11.73 13.06 3.25
CA ASP A 59 11.64 13.68 1.93
C ASP A 59 10.24 13.65 1.29
N LEU A 60 9.28 13.00 1.94
CA LEU A 60 7.90 12.98 1.43
C LEU A 60 7.23 14.32 1.75
N ALA A 61 7.35 15.27 0.83
CA ALA A 61 6.61 16.54 0.84
C ALA A 61 5.09 16.32 1.00
N THR A 62 4.59 15.12 0.69
CA THR A 62 3.23 14.66 0.97
C THR A 62 3.23 13.16 1.29
N LEU A 63 2.96 12.81 2.56
CA LEU A 63 2.76 11.44 2.98
C LEU A 63 1.33 11.00 2.64
N ASN A 64 1.19 10.08 1.69
CA ASN A 64 -0.11 9.57 1.28
C ASN A 64 -0.57 8.41 2.16
N LEU A 65 -1.87 8.40 2.47
CA LEU A 65 -2.54 7.38 3.24
C LEU A 65 -3.66 6.75 2.41
N VAL A 66 -3.80 5.43 2.51
CA VAL A 66 -4.92 4.66 1.95
C VAL A 66 -5.71 3.99 3.07
N THR A 67 -6.94 3.57 2.78
CA THR A 67 -7.74 2.79 3.73
C THR A 67 -7.13 1.42 3.94
N ARG A 68 -7.44 0.77 5.06
CA ARG A 68 -7.07 -0.65 5.25
C ARG A 68 -7.67 -1.53 4.16
N THR A 69 -8.93 -1.33 3.82
CA THR A 69 -9.64 -2.10 2.79
C THR A 69 -8.94 -2.00 1.45
N ASP A 70 -8.50 -0.80 1.07
CA ASP A 70 -7.76 -0.58 -0.18
C ASP A 70 -6.38 -1.22 -0.15
N ALA A 71 -5.66 -1.13 0.99
CA ALA A 71 -4.39 -1.82 1.17
C ALA A 71 -4.54 -3.35 1.04
N GLU A 72 -5.60 -3.93 1.62
CA GLU A 72 -5.92 -5.36 1.53
C GLU A 72 -6.22 -5.77 0.07
N ARG A 73 -6.96 -4.95 -0.68
CA ARG A 73 -7.23 -5.19 -2.11
C ARG A 73 -5.95 -5.22 -2.93
N ILE A 74 -5.07 -4.23 -2.76
CA ILE A 74 -3.78 -4.15 -3.46
C ILE A 74 -2.94 -5.40 -3.14
N CYS A 75 -2.80 -5.75 -1.86
CA CYS A 75 -2.03 -6.93 -1.45
C CYS A 75 -2.62 -8.23 -1.98
N GLY A 76 -3.95 -8.35 -2.04
CA GLY A 76 -4.65 -9.52 -2.57
C GLY A 76 -4.31 -9.76 -4.04
N ILE A 77 -4.35 -8.72 -4.86
CA ILE A 77 -4.03 -8.80 -6.30
C ILE A 77 -2.57 -9.17 -6.50
N VAL A 78 -1.65 -8.44 -5.85
CA VAL A 78 -0.20 -8.71 -5.96
C VAL A 78 0.12 -10.15 -5.59
N ARG A 79 -0.53 -10.69 -4.55
CA ARG A 79 -0.31 -12.07 -4.13
C ARG A 79 -0.80 -13.08 -5.16
N ILE A 80 -1.95 -12.83 -5.80
CA ILE A 80 -2.50 -13.69 -6.86
C ILE A 80 -1.60 -13.66 -8.10
N GLU A 81 -1.08 -12.50 -8.46
CA GLU A 81 -0.18 -12.36 -9.62
C GLU A 81 1.22 -12.95 -9.36
N SER A 82 1.64 -13.01 -8.10
CA SER A 82 2.94 -13.56 -7.70
C SER A 82 2.92 -15.08 -7.48
N ASP A 83 1.75 -15.68 -7.30
CA ASP A 83 1.58 -17.12 -7.15
C ASP A 83 1.18 -17.68 -8.52
N PRO A 84 2.13 -18.23 -9.32
CA PRO A 84 1.75 -18.92 -10.53
C PRO A 84 0.82 -20.06 -10.10
N ALA A 85 -0.41 -20.05 -10.59
CA ALA A 85 -1.36 -21.13 -10.37
C ALA A 85 -0.62 -22.47 -10.55
N PRO A 86 -0.85 -23.49 -9.69
CA PRO A 86 -0.21 -24.78 -9.90
C PRO A 86 -0.61 -25.27 -11.29
N GLU A 87 0.36 -25.31 -12.20
CA GLU A 87 0.22 -26.02 -13.47
C GLU A 87 -0.11 -27.48 -13.13
N GLY A 88 -1.36 -27.87 -13.30
CA GLY A 88 -1.76 -29.25 -13.06
C GLY A 88 -3.26 -29.41 -13.08
N GLU A 89 -3.81 -29.61 -14.29
CA GLU A 89 -4.28 -30.94 -14.68
C GLU A 89 -3.97 -31.13 -16.18
N PRO A 90 -3.02 -32.01 -16.57
CA PRO A 90 -2.97 -32.55 -17.91
C PRO A 90 -4.17 -33.49 -18.12
N ASP A 91 -4.83 -33.29 -19.25
CA ASP A 91 -5.83 -34.14 -19.91
C ASP A 91 -5.66 -35.65 -19.61
N VAL A 92 -6.69 -36.26 -19.00
CA VAL A 92 -6.96 -37.72 -19.07
C VAL A 92 -8.44 -37.99 -19.26
#